data_AF-A0A1I4E3X0-F1
#
_entry.id   AF-A0A1I4E3X0-F1
#
_cell.length_a   1.000
_cell.length_b   1.000
_cell.length_c   1.000
_cell.angle_alpha   90.00
_cell.angle_beta   90.00
_cell.angle_gamma   90.00
#
_symmetry.space_group_name_H-M   'P 1'
#
loop_
_entity.id
_entity.type
_entity.pdbx_description
1 polymer ?
#
loop_
_entity_poly.entity_id
_entity_poly.type
_entity_poly.pdbx_seq_one_letter_code
_entity_poly.pdbx_strand_id
1 'polypeptide(L)' 'MELAECNASTEQTFVFSDSGAISPAADPNLCLTLGDATRFGRSKQNQIKALSLETCAPESAAMQTWATRTGLD' A
#
# COMPACT_ATOMS: atom_id res chain seq x y z
N MET A 1 -2.86 -7.35 -7.79
CA MET A 1 -1.47 -6.88 -7.95
C MET A 1 -0.55 -8.09 -7.95
N GLU A 2 0.46 -8.06 -8.80
CA GLU A 2 1.47 -9.11 -8.91
C GLU A 2 2.83 -8.47 -9.20
N LEU A 3 3.90 -9.22 -8.95
CA LEU A 3 5.26 -8.78 -9.28
C LEU A 3 5.54 -9.11 -10.74
N ALA A 4 6.14 -8.15 -11.44
CA ALA A 4 6.57 -8.28 -12.82
C ALA A 4 7.98 -7.68 -12.97
N GLU A 5 8.65 -7.97 -14.09
CA GLU A 5 9.92 -7.32 -14.42
C GLU A 5 9.75 -5.81 -14.48
N CYS A 6 10.73 -5.09 -13.92
CA CYS A 6 10.71 -3.63 -13.92
C CYS A 6 10.86 -3.12 -15.35
N ASN A 7 9.88 -2.33 -15.81
CA ASN A 7 9.83 -1.82 -17.19
C ASN A 7 9.71 -0.29 -17.28
N ALA A 8 9.79 0.41 -16.15
CA ALA A 8 9.63 1.87 -16.03
C ALA A 8 8.29 2.42 -16.57
N SER A 9 7.28 1.57 -16.72
CA SER A 9 5.93 1.98 -17.14
C SER A 9 5.22 2.79 -16.05
N THR A 10 4.21 3.54 -16.46
CA THR A 10 3.33 4.29 -15.57
C THR A 10 2.57 3.38 -14.59
N GLU A 11 2.33 2.14 -14.98
CA GLU A 11 1.66 1.09 -14.21
C GLU A 11 2.54 0.55 -13.07
N GLN A 12 3.86 0.73 -13.17
CA GLN A 12 4.83 0.41 -12.11
C GLN A 12 5.38 1.66 -11.41
N THR A 13 4.84 2.84 -11.73
CA THR A 13 5.25 4.11 -11.12
C THR A 13 4.25 4.49 -10.03
N PHE A 14 4.75 4.85 -8.85
CA PHE A 14 3.94 5.22 -7.70
C PHE A 14 4.38 6.55 -7.11
N VAL A 15 3.43 7.33 -6.61
CA VAL A 15 3.65 8.56 -5.85
C VAL A 15 3.46 8.24 -4.37
N PHE A 16 4.45 8.61 -3.55
CA PHE A 16 4.33 8.60 -2.09
C PHE A 16 4.15 10.03 -1.60
N SER A 17 2.98 10.34 -1.04
CA SER A 17 2.61 11.69 -0.62
C SER A 17 3.04 12.00 0.81
N ASP A 18 3.05 13.29 1.15
CA ASP A 18 3.30 13.76 2.52
C ASP A 18 2.23 13.30 3.54
N SER A 19 1.04 12.92 3.05
CA SER A 19 -0.01 12.32 3.88
C SER A 19 0.19 10.82 4.13
N GLY A 20 1.28 10.25 3.61
CA GLY A 20 1.61 8.84 3.70
C GLY A 20 0.83 7.94 2.72
N ALA A 21 0.09 8.50 1.76
CA ALA A 21 -0.60 7.71 0.76
C ALA A 21 0.38 7.25 -0.34
N ILE A 22 0.20 6.01 -0.82
CA ILE A 22 0.94 5.48 -1.98
C ILE A 22 -0.07 5.23 -3.09
N SER A 23 0.05 5.97 -4.21
CA SER A 23 -0.90 5.92 -5.34
C SER A 23 -0.20 5.61 -6.66
N PRO A 24 -0.78 4.79 -7.56
CA PRO A 24 -0.25 4.63 -8.91
C PRO A 24 -0.26 5.95 -9.68
N ALA A 25 0.81 6.24 -10.43
CA ALA A 25 0.83 7.43 -11.29
C ALA A 25 -0.23 7.36 -12.41
N ALA A 26 -0.58 6.14 -12.84
CA ALA A 26 -1.62 5.89 -13.84
C ALA A 26 -3.05 6.14 -13.32
N ASP A 27 -3.29 6.06 -12.00
CA ASP A 27 -4.59 6.35 -11.39
C ASP A 27 -4.43 6.90 -9.95
N PRO A 28 -4.34 8.24 -9.80
CA PRO A 28 -4.14 8.89 -8.51
C PRO A 28 -5.33 8.77 -7.54
N ASN A 29 -6.49 8.25 -7.98
CA ASN A 29 -7.64 8.03 -7.09
C ASN A 29 -7.54 6.72 -6.31
N LEU A 30 -6.55 5.87 -6.63
CA LEU A 30 -6.30 4.61 -5.95
C LEU A 30 -5.15 4.74 -4.94
N CYS A 31 -5.29 4.04 -3.83
CA CYS A 31 -4.33 3.97 -2.73
C CYS A 31 -3.95 2.52 -2.43
N LEU A 32 -2.66 2.28 -2.18
CA LEU A 32 -2.17 1.01 -1.65
C LEU A 32 -2.84 0.78 -0.30
N THR A 33 -3.61 -0.29 -0.21
CA THR A 33 -4.49 -0.57 0.92
C THR A 33 -4.12 -1.91 1.55
N LEU A 34 -3.99 -1.94 2.88
CA LEU A 34 -3.83 -3.14 3.68
C LEU A 34 -5.18 -3.86 3.86
N GLY A 35 -5.29 -5.10 3.40
CA GLY A 35 -6.54 -5.87 3.53
C GLY A 35 -6.86 -6.29 4.97
N ASP A 36 -8.15 -6.43 5.28
CA ASP A 36 -8.63 -6.81 6.62
C ASP A 36 -8.23 -8.23 7.02
N ALA A 37 -8.33 -9.16 6.06
CA ALA A 37 -8.08 -10.58 6.28
C ALA A 37 -6.66 -10.81 6.81
N THR A 38 -6.59 -11.46 7.98
CA THR A 38 -5.32 -11.77 8.63
C THR A 38 -5.06 -13.26 8.52
N ARG A 39 -3.95 -13.61 7.86
CA ARG A 39 -3.36 -14.94 7.97
C ARG A 39 -2.19 -14.88 8.94
N PHE A 40 -1.92 -15.99 9.62
CA PHE A 40 -0.79 -16.09 10.54
C PHE A 40 0.30 -16.99 9.96
N GLY A 41 1.56 -16.59 10.18
CA GLY A 41 2.74 -17.37 9.85
C GLY A 41 3.10 -18.34 10.99
N ARG A 42 4.38 -18.35 11.38
CA ARG A 42 4.90 -19.24 12.45
C ARG A 42 4.30 -18.96 13.84
N SER A 43 3.71 -17.78 14.05
CA SER A 43 3.02 -17.38 15.29
C SER A 43 1.94 -16.33 15.02
N LYS A 44 1.10 -16.01 16.03
CA LYS A 44 0.10 -14.94 15.94
C LYS A 44 0.71 -13.54 15.77
N GLN A 45 1.97 -13.37 16.16
CA GLN A 45 2.73 -12.14 15.98
C GLN A 45 3.18 -11.94 14.52
N ASN A 46 3.28 -13.02 13.75
CA ASN A 46 3.63 -12.97 12.33
C ASN A 46 2.36 -12.89 11.49
N GLN A 47 1.88 -11.68 11.23
CA GLN A 47 0.72 -11.46 10.38
C GLN A 47 1.11 -11.40 8.91
N ILE A 48 0.32 -12.05 8.07
CA ILE A 48 0.38 -11.99 6.61
C ILE A 48 -0.92 -11.34 6.17
N LYS A 49 -0.82 -10.18 5.53
CA LYS A 49 -1.92 -9.36 5.06
C LYS A 49 -1.82 -9.22 3.54
N ALA A 50 -2.97 -9.21 2.87
CA ALA A 50 -3.00 -8.90 1.44
C ALA A 50 -2.83 -7.39 1.24
N LEU A 51 -2.30 -7.01 0.08
CA LEU A 51 -2.29 -5.63 -0.38
C LEU A 51 -3.16 -5.52 -1.63
N SER A 52 -3.96 -4.46 -1.71
CA SER A 52 -4.85 -4.11 -2.82
C SER A 52 -4.61 -2.65 -3.25
N LEU A 53 -5.15 -2.28 -4.41
CA LEU A 53 -5.39 -0.88 -4.77
C LEU A 53 -6.88 -0.65 -4.63
N GLU A 54 -7.27 0.30 -3.78
CA GLU A 54 -8.66 0.65 -3.52
C GLU A 54 -8.81 2.17 -3.60
N THR A 55 -10.03 2.67 -3.76
CA THR A 55 -10.28 4.11 -3.77
C THR A 55 -9.70 4.75 -2.50
N CYS A 56 -8.93 5.82 -2.67
CA CYS A 56 -8.41 6.60 -1.56
C CYS A 56 -9.59 7.19 -0.77
N ALA A 57 -9.65 6.92 0.53
CA ALA A 57 -10.79 7.32 1.35
C ALA A 57 -10.37 7.68 2.78
N PRO A 58 -10.79 8.83 3.36
CA PRO A 58 -10.41 9.21 4.72
C PRO A 58 -10.78 8.19 5.79
N GLU A 59 -11.91 7.50 5.62
CA GLU A 59 -12.38 6.42 6.50
C GLU A 59 -11.47 5.18 6.50
N SER A 60 -10.67 5.00 5.44
CA SER A 60 -9.73 3.89 5.24
C SER A 60 -8.29 4.29 5.59
N ALA A 61 -8.06 5.47 6.19
CA ALA A 61 -6.73 6.01 6.47
C ALA A 61 -5.82 5.03 7.25
N ALA A 62 -6.38 4.30 8.22
CA ALA A 62 -5.63 3.31 9.00
C ALA A 62 -5.04 2.15 8.16
N MET A 63 -5.59 1.91 6.97
CA MET A 63 -5.15 0.88 6.03
C MET A 63 -4.40 1.47 4.81
N GLN A 64 -4.43 2.79 4.63
CA GLN A 64 -3.91 3.49 3.45
C GLN A 64 -2.76 4.46 3.75
N THR A 65 -2.42 4.67 5.02
CA THR A 65 -1.26 5.49 5.43
C THR A 65 -0.04 4.62 5.70
N TRP A 66 1.05 4.95 5.01
CA TRP A 66 2.33 4.25 5.05
C TRP A 66 3.44 5.21 5.49
N ALA A 67 4.47 4.66 6.13
CA ALA A 67 5.66 5.39 6.50
C ALA A 67 6.92 4.56 6.21
N THR A 68 8.02 5.22 5.86
CA THR A 68 9.32 4.57 5.85
C THR A 68 9.83 4.43 7.28
N ARG A 69 10.62 3.39 7.55
CA ARG A 69 11.14 3.13 8.91
C ARG A 69 11.99 4.27 9.48
N THR A 70 12.55 5.10 8.61
CA THR A 70 13.39 6.26 8.97
C THR A 70 12.63 7.59 8.97
N GLY A 71 11.33 7.58 8.62
CA GLY A 71 10.47 8.77 8.62
C GLY A 71 9.54 8.84 9.84
N LEU A 72 9.81 8.06 10.88
CA LEU A 72 9.17 8.16 12.19
C LEU A 72 10.06 9.05 13.07
N ASP A 73 10.07 10.35 12.79
CA ASP A 73 10.54 11.36 13.75
C ASP A 73 9.39 11.79 14.67
#